data_AF-A0A6J2PA93-F1
#
_entry.id   AF-A0A6J2PA93-F1
#
_cell.length_a   1.000
_cell.length_b   1.000
_cell.length_c   1.000
_cell.angle_alpha   90.00
_cell.angle_beta   90.00
_cell.angle_gamma   90.00
#
_symmetry.space_group_name_H-M   'P 1'
#
loop_
_entity.id
_entity.type
_entity.pdbx_description
1 polymer ?
#
loop_
_entity_poly.entity_id
_entity_poly.type
_entity_poly.pdbx_seq_one_letter_code
_entity_poly.pdbx_strand_id
1 'polypeptide(L)'
;MEEDIRKQGMLYLQQQRFGKKWKRVWCVLFRESSCSISRLEFFECKDGGAEKSDKNLRKQQEHKKVIRLADCIRVSEVEMDGCPRETGPFLVETLENCGAACE
;
A
#
# COMPACT_ATOMS: atom_id res chain seq x y z
N MET A 1 -6.06 -8.63 -15.84
CA MET A 1 -5.15 -8.46 -14.69
C MET A 1 -4.61 -7.05 -14.63
N GLU A 2 -3.99 -6.51 -15.69
CA GLU A 2 -3.63 -5.08 -15.75
C GLU A 2 -4.84 -4.17 -15.97
N GLU A 3 -5.86 -4.63 -16.72
CA GLU A 3 -7.11 -3.89 -16.95
C GLU A 3 -7.92 -3.63 -15.67
N ASP A 4 -7.63 -4.37 -14.61
CA ASP A 4 -8.27 -4.22 -13.30
C ASP A 4 -7.56 -3.16 -12.43
N ILE A 5 -6.41 -2.64 -12.85
CA ILE A 5 -5.66 -1.63 -12.10
C ILE A 5 -6.36 -0.27 -12.23
N ARG A 6 -6.80 0.28 -11.10
CA ARG A 6 -7.40 1.63 -11.03
C ARG A 6 -6.38 2.73 -10.77
N LYS A 7 -5.41 2.46 -9.90
CA LYS A 7 -4.33 3.38 -9.56
C LYS A 7 -3.11 2.57 -9.14
N GLN A 8 -1.94 3.07 -9.45
CA GLN A 8 -0.69 2.53 -8.94
C GLN A 8 0.30 3.67 -8.73
N GLY A 9 1.15 3.54 -7.72
CA GLY A 9 2.05 4.61 -7.34
C GLY A 9 2.89 4.29 -6.12
N MET A 10 3.79 5.20 -5.80
CA MET A 10 4.57 5.14 -4.57
C MET A 10 3.74 5.67 -3.42
N LEU A 11 3.77 4.99 -2.28
CA LEU A 11 3.22 5.47 -1.01
C LEU A 11 4.27 5.29 0.09
N TYR A 12 4.07 5.96 1.22
CA TYR A 12 4.79 5.69 2.46
C TYR A 12 3.87 5.00 3.45
N LEU A 13 4.24 3.82 3.94
CA LEU A 13 3.49 3.10 4.96
C LEU A 13 4.16 3.27 6.33
N GLN A 14 3.41 3.68 7.34
CA GLN A 14 3.93 3.75 8.70
C GLN A 14 3.85 2.37 9.36
N GLN A 15 5.00 1.84 9.81
CA GLN A 15 5.03 0.57 10.54
C GLN A 15 4.83 0.82 12.04
N GLN A 16 3.75 0.27 12.62
CA GLN A 16 3.39 0.43 14.05
C GLN A 16 4.19 -0.44 15.02
N ARG A 17 5.32 -1.05 14.60
CA ARG A 17 6.10 -1.96 15.46
C ARG A 17 7.03 -1.20 16.41
N PHE A 18 8.32 -1.14 16.10
CA PHE A 18 9.34 -0.49 16.94
C PHE A 18 9.77 0.82 16.29
N GLY A 19 9.19 1.92 16.77
CA GLY A 19 9.39 3.28 16.24
C GLY A 19 8.45 3.62 15.09
N LYS A 20 8.00 4.88 15.05
CA LYS A 20 7.17 5.43 13.96
C LYS A 20 8.03 5.64 12.70
N LYS A 21 8.42 4.54 12.04
CA LYS A 21 9.22 4.58 10.81
C LYS A 21 8.32 4.47 9.58
N TRP A 22 8.57 5.37 8.64
CA TRP A 22 7.98 5.34 7.31
C TRP A 22 8.79 4.46 6.39
N LYS A 23 8.11 3.57 5.65
CA LYS A 23 8.71 2.73 4.62
C LYS A 23 8.07 3.03 3.28
N ARG A 24 8.90 3.31 2.27
CA ARG A 24 8.44 3.49 0.90
C ARG A 24 8.00 2.14 0.32
N VAL A 25 6.83 2.11 -0.29
CA VAL A 25 6.23 0.93 -0.90
C VAL A 25 5.64 1.30 -2.26
N TRP A 26 5.68 0.36 -3.19
CA TRP A 26 4.85 0.46 -4.40
C TRP A 26 3.47 -0.08 -4.08
N CYS A 27 2.44 0.61 -4.51
CA CYS A 27 1.06 0.26 -4.24
C CYS A 27 0.27 0.14 -5.52
N VAL A 28 -0.62 -0.85 -5.57
CA VAL A 28 -1.52 -1.09 -6.71
C VAL A 28 -2.93 -1.31 -6.19
N LEU A 29 -3.86 -0.48 -6.65
CA LEU A 29 -5.28 -0.55 -6.35
C LEU A 29 -6.00 -1.28 -7.49
N PHE A 30 -6.61 -2.41 -7.18
CA PHE A 30 -7.40 -3.20 -8.13
C PHE A 30 -8.90 -2.98 -7.89
N ARG A 31 -9.66 -2.79 -8.97
CA ARG A 31 -11.13 -2.87 -8.93
C ARG A 31 -11.60 -4.31 -8.78
N GLU A 32 -12.86 -4.47 -8.41
CA GLU A 32 -13.55 -5.75 -8.55
C GLU A 32 -13.85 -6.05 -10.02
N SER A 33 -13.76 -7.33 -10.37
CA SER A 33 -14.08 -7.91 -11.67
C SER A 33 -14.68 -9.31 -11.50
N SER A 34 -15.13 -9.95 -12.58
CA SER A 34 -15.76 -11.29 -12.53
C SER A 34 -14.86 -12.38 -11.94
N CYS A 35 -13.54 -12.17 -11.98
CA CYS A 35 -12.56 -13.16 -11.54
C CYS A 35 -11.64 -12.62 -10.42
N SER A 36 -11.92 -11.43 -9.88
CA SER A 36 -11.04 -10.79 -8.90
C SER A 36 -11.78 -9.84 -7.98
N ILE A 37 -11.41 -9.86 -6.70
CA ILE A 37 -11.94 -8.91 -5.73
C ILE A 37 -11.21 -7.58 -5.78
N SER A 38 -11.89 -6.53 -5.34
CA SER A 38 -11.26 -5.23 -5.13
C SER A 38 -10.33 -5.26 -3.91
N ARG A 39 -9.10 -4.78 -4.10
CA ARG A 39 -8.04 -4.85 -3.08
C ARG A 39 -6.93 -3.85 -3.36
N LEU A 40 -6.23 -3.49 -2.29
CA LEU A 40 -5.01 -2.70 -2.31
C LEU A 40 -3.82 -3.61 -1.98
N GLU A 41 -2.85 -3.67 -2.88
CA GLU A 41 -1.64 -4.47 -2.71
C GLU A 41 -0.44 -3.57 -2.47
N PHE A 42 0.43 -3.97 -1.52
CA PHE A 42 1.67 -3.26 -1.20
C PHE A 42 2.86 -4.17 -1.51
N PHE A 43 3.84 -3.60 -2.19
CA PHE A 43 5.08 -4.25 -2.57
C PHE A 43 6.26 -3.49 -1.96
N GLU A 44 7.09 -4.19 -1.21
CA GLU A 44 8.28 -3.58 -0.61
C GLU A 44 9.33 -3.24 -1.69
N CYS A 45 9.80 -2.00 -1.71
CA CYS A 45 10.99 -1.63 -2.46
C CYS A 45 12.23 -2.06 -1.68
N LYS A 46 13.11 -2.87 -2.28
CA LYS A 46 14.46 -3.09 -1.73
C LYS A 46 15.32 -1.85 -2.04
N ASP A 47 16.21 -1.50 -1.12
CA ASP A 47 17.15 -0.38 -1.30
C ASP A 47 18.01 -0.62 -2.55
N GLY A 48 17.74 0.16 -3.59
CA GLY A 48 18.40 0.04 -4.91
C GLY A 48 17.38 -0.10 -6.03
N GLY A 49 16.91 1.04 -6.53
CA GLY A 49 16.23 1.20 -7.82
C GLY A 49 15.00 0.30 -8.05
N ALA A 50 13.81 0.88 -7.99
CA ALA A 50 12.61 0.27 -8.57
C ALA A 50 12.68 0.34 -10.12
N GLU A 51 13.75 -0.20 -10.69
CA GLU A 51 13.89 -0.40 -12.12
C GLU A 51 13.12 -1.69 -12.45
N LYS A 52 12.03 -1.49 -13.19
CA LYS A 52 11.04 -2.47 -13.62
C LYS A 52 11.72 -3.66 -14.32
N SER A 53 12.09 -4.70 -13.55
CA SER A 53 12.47 -5.99 -14.11
C SER A 53 11.44 -7.02 -13.69
N ASP A 54 10.76 -7.61 -14.67
CA ASP A 54 9.74 -8.66 -14.55
C ASP A 54 10.18 -9.83 -13.64
N LYS A 55 11.49 -10.10 -13.61
CA LYS A 55 12.10 -11.14 -12.76
C LYS A 55 12.05 -10.83 -11.26
N ASN A 56 11.92 -9.57 -10.85
CA ASN A 56 11.82 -9.17 -9.43
C ASN A 56 10.40 -9.28 -8.86
N LEU A 57 9.35 -9.31 -9.71
CA LEU A 57 7.97 -9.40 -9.25
C LEU A 57 7.65 -10.71 -8.53
N ARG A 58 8.24 -11.84 -8.98
CA ARG A 58 8.03 -13.14 -8.33
C ARG A 58 8.61 -13.19 -6.90
N LYS A 59 9.76 -12.53 -6.66
CA LYS A 59 10.36 -12.41 -5.32
C LYS A 59 9.66 -11.37 -4.44
N GLN A 60 9.02 -10.36 -5.04
CA GLN A 60 8.23 -9.37 -4.29
C GLN A 60 6.90 -9.94 -3.76
N GLN A 61 6.38 -11.04 -4.32
CA GLN A 61 5.15 -11.67 -3.84
C GLN A 61 5.25 -12.22 -2.41
N GLU A 62 6.44 -12.64 -1.94
CA GLU A 62 6.63 -13.17 -0.58
C GLU A 62 6.47 -12.12 0.53
N HIS A 63 6.63 -10.83 0.23
CA HIS A 63 6.49 -9.72 1.19
C HIS A 63 5.29 -8.82 0.89
N LYS A 64 4.26 -9.40 0.27
CA LYS A 64 3.05 -8.69 -0.15
C LYS A 64 2.08 -8.53 1.02
N LYS A 65 1.78 -7.28 1.39
CA LYS A 65 0.61 -6.99 2.22
C LYS A 65 -0.59 -6.74 1.30
N VAL A 66 -1.76 -7.26 1.66
CA VAL A 66 -3.01 -7.05 0.93
C VAL A 66 -4.06 -6.52 1.90
N ILE A 67 -4.81 -5.51 1.46
CA ILE A 67 -6.03 -5.06 2.11
C ILE A 67 -7.18 -5.31 1.13
N ARG A 68 -8.19 -6.09 1.52
CA ARG A 68 -9.41 -6.21 0.73
C ARG A 68 -10.26 -4.98 0.99
N LEU A 69 -10.75 -4.32 -0.06
CA LEU A 69 -11.50 -3.09 0.15
C LEU A 69 -12.85 -3.34 0.85
N ALA A 70 -13.39 -4.56 0.73
CA ALA A 70 -14.58 -4.99 1.47
C ALA A 70 -14.36 -5.03 2.99
N ASP A 71 -13.11 -5.14 3.44
CA ASP A 71 -12.77 -5.15 4.86
C ASP A 71 -12.45 -3.74 5.38
N CYS A 72 -12.41 -2.72 4.51
CA CYS A 72 -12.19 -1.33 4.93
C CYS A 72 -13.44 -0.78 5.61
N ILE A 73 -13.31 -0.39 6.88
CA ILE A 73 -14.36 0.26 7.66
C ILE A 73 -14.39 1.76 7.33
N ARG A 74 -13.22 2.41 7.30
CA ARG A 74 -13.09 3.86 7.12
C ARG A 74 -11.77 4.23 6.47
N VAL A 75 -11.81 5.26 5.64
CA VAL A 75 -10.63 5.98 5.13
C VAL A 75 -10.76 7.44 5.57
N SER A 76 -9.70 8.01 6.13
CA SER A 76 -9.73 9.39 6.62
C SER A 76 -8.36 10.04 6.48
N GLU A 77 -8.35 11.30 6.04
CA GLU A 77 -7.19 12.17 6.15
C GLU A 77 -6.91 12.42 7.64
N VAL A 78 -5.64 12.37 8.03
CA VAL A 78 -5.23 12.54 9.42
C VAL A 78 -3.99 13.42 9.48
N GLU A 79 -3.83 14.17 10.57
CA GLU A 79 -2.55 14.79 10.89
C GLU A 79 -1.68 13.76 11.59
N MET A 80 -0.46 13.55 11.10
CA MET A 80 0.45 12.59 11.69
C MET A 80 1.90 13.06 11.70
N ASP A 81 2.49 13.08 12.89
CA ASP A 81 3.87 13.49 13.09
C ASP A 81 4.86 12.64 12.30
N GLY A 82 5.82 13.32 11.69
CA GLY A 82 6.93 12.69 10.96
C GLY A 82 6.58 12.13 9.59
N CYS A 83 5.38 12.41 9.04
CA CYS A 83 5.07 12.09 7.63
C CYS A 83 6.08 12.80 6.70
N PRO A 84 6.49 12.16 5.58
CA PRO A 84 7.42 12.77 4.61
C PRO A 84 6.94 14.14 4.11
N ARG A 85 7.88 15.01 3.73
CA ARG A 85 7.55 16.33 3.19
C ARG A 85 6.73 16.20 1.90
N GLU A 86 5.81 17.14 1.70
CA GLU A 86 4.95 17.22 0.51
C GLU A 86 4.02 16.01 0.31
N THR A 87 3.73 15.27 1.38
CA THR A 87 2.78 14.14 1.35
C THR A 87 1.62 14.35 2.32
N GLY A 88 0.46 13.78 2.00
CA GLY A 88 -0.75 13.85 2.82
C GLY A 88 -1.01 12.53 3.55
N PRO A 89 -0.98 12.48 4.90
CA PRO A 89 -1.27 11.26 5.63
C PRO A 89 -2.77 10.91 5.58
N PHE A 90 -3.06 9.63 5.41
CA PHE A 90 -4.38 9.05 5.56
C PHE A 90 -4.33 7.74 6.34
N LEU A 91 -5.41 7.43 7.04
CA LEU A 91 -5.61 6.19 7.76
C LEU A 91 -6.62 5.31 7.01
N VAL A 92 -6.33 4.02 6.93
CA VAL A 92 -7.26 2.98 6.48
C VAL A 92 -7.51 2.05 7.65
N GLU A 93 -8.72 2.08 8.18
CA GLU A 93 -9.17 1.16 9.23
C GLU A 93 -9.85 -0.03 8.56
N THR A 94 -9.43 -1.25 8.91
CA THR A 94 -10.02 -2.49 8.41
C THR A 94 -10.60 -3.32 9.55
N LEU A 95 -11.47 -4.29 9.21
CA LEU A 95 -12.10 -5.22 10.16
C LEU A 95 -11.11 -5.94 11.07
N GLU A 96 -9.91 -6.23 10.57
CA GLU A 96 -8.89 -6.98 11.29
C GLU A 96 -7.74 -6.09 11.82
N ASN A 97 -7.57 -4.84 11.32
CA ASN A 97 -6.46 -3.96 11.72
C ASN A 97 -6.58 -2.49 11.27
N CYS A 98 -5.99 -1.53 12.02
CA CYS A 98 -5.83 -0.13 11.56
C CYS A 98 -4.43 0.10 10.95
N GLY A 99 -4.33 0.63 9.72
CA GLY A 99 -3.05 0.93 9.06
C GLY A 99 -3.00 2.35 8.48
N ALA A 100 -1.87 3.06 8.63
CA ALA A 100 -1.67 4.43 8.14
C ALA A 100 -0.72 4.49 6.94
N ALA A 101 -1.01 5.35 5.97
CA ALA A 101 -0.22 5.61 4.77
C ALA A 101 -0.13 7.12 4.45
N CYS A 102 0.86 7.58 3.68
CA CYS A 102 0.89 8.92 3.07
C CYS A 102 0.91 8.77 1.54
N GLU A 103 0.09 9.57 0.83
CA GLU A 103 0.10 9.74 -0.65
C GLU A 103 1.01 10.90 -1.07
#